data_AF-A0A1B6KDL5-F1
#
_entry.id   AF-A0A1B6KDL5-F1
#
_cell.length_a   1.000
_cell.length_b   1.000
_cell.length_c   1.000
_cell.angle_alpha   90.00
_cell.angle_beta   90.00
_cell.angle_gamma   90.00
#
_symmetry.space_group_name_H-M   'P 1'
#
loop_
_entity.id
_entity.type
_entity.pdbx_description
1 polymer ?
#
loop_
_entity_poly.entity_id
_entity_poly.type
_entity_poly.pdbx_seq_one_letter_code
_entity_poly.pdbx_strand_id
1 'polypeptide(L)'
;MSFLERLVSTVSLLSVKALYYHYSLLPSHSLAEKIFQEKLPSMSEVNQQTSLVLANLHFIFSHGRAFPPNFIEVGGIHIMDLQPLPKVTFTRICKPIICYLYG
;
A
#
# COMPACT_ATOMS: atom_id res chain seq x y z
N MET A 1 29.90 -4.52 7.86
CA MET A 1 29.09 -5.72 8.15
C MET A 1 29.90 -6.71 8.96
N SER A 2 30.14 -6.35 10.22
CA SER A 2 30.72 -7.25 11.21
C SER A 2 29.70 -8.33 11.61
N PHE A 3 30.17 -9.39 12.26
CA PHE A 3 29.30 -10.45 12.76
C PHE A 3 28.23 -9.90 13.74
N LEU A 4 28.62 -8.97 14.61
CA LEU A 4 27.69 -8.36 15.58
C LEU A 4 26.61 -7.52 14.90
N GLU A 5 26.93 -6.76 13.85
CA GLU A 5 25.93 -6.00 13.09
C GLU A 5 24.87 -6.93 12.48
N ARG A 6 25.30 -8.09 11.96
CA ARG A 6 24.37 -9.11 11.43
C ARG A 6 23.53 -9.76 12.53
N LEU A 7 24.12 -10.02 13.69
CA LEU A 7 23.42 -10.58 14.85
C LEU A 7 22.34 -9.63 15.35
N VAL A 8 22.66 -8.34 15.53
CA VAL A 8 21.70 -7.30 15.92
C VAL A 8 20.58 -7.18 14.89
N SER A 9 20.91 -7.20 13.58
CA SER A 9 19.91 -7.14 12.51
C SER A 9 18.95 -8.35 12.55
N THR A 10 19.49 -9.55 12.81
CA THR A 10 18.70 -10.78 12.90
C THR A 10 17.78 -10.76 14.12
N VAL A 11 18.31 -10.40 15.29
CA VAL A 11 17.53 -10.29 16.52
C VAL A 11 16.44 -9.23 16.37
N SER A 12 16.78 -8.04 15.86
CA SER A 12 15.82 -6.96 15.59
C SER A 12 14.68 -7.42 14.68
N LEU A 13 15.00 -8.13 13.59
CA LEU A 13 13.99 -8.67 12.67
C LEU A 13 13.05 -9.66 13.37
N LEU A 14 13.59 -10.58 14.17
CA LEU A 14 12.80 -11.57 14.90
C LEU A 14 11.90 -10.90 15.96
N SER A 15 12.44 -9.92 16.69
CA SER A 15 11.69 -9.14 17.69
C SER A 15 10.52 -8.39 17.05
N VAL A 16 10.74 -7.68 15.94
CA VAL A 16 9.68 -6.96 15.24
C VAL A 16 8.61 -7.91 14.70
N LYS A 17 9.00 -9.06 14.14
CA LYS A 17 8.05 -10.08 13.67
C LYS A 17 7.18 -10.62 14.80
N ALA A 18 7.78 -10.92 15.96
CA ALA A 18 7.05 -11.40 17.13
C ALA A 18 6.06 -10.36 17.65
N LEU A 19 6.50 -9.10 17.76
CA LEU A 19 5.63 -7.99 18.14
C LEU A 19 4.45 -7.83 17.17
N TYR A 20 4.72 -7.83 15.86
CA TYR A 20 3.68 -7.74 14.84
C TYR A 20 2.67 -8.90 14.93
N TYR A 21 3.16 -10.13 15.15
CA TYR A 21 2.30 -11.30 15.30
C TYR A 21 1.34 -11.14 16.48
N HIS A 22 1.85 -10.74 17.65
CA HIS A 22 1.05 -10.63 18.87
C HIS A 22 0.13 -9.41 18.90
N TYR A 23 0.61 -8.25 18.45
CA TYR A 23 -0.12 -6.99 18.57
C TYR A 23 -0.98 -6.64 17.35
N SER A 24 -0.71 -7.22 16.18
CA SER A 24 -1.48 -6.94 14.96
C SER A 24 -2.21 -8.17 14.46
N LEU A 25 -1.50 -9.29 14.24
CA LEU A 25 -2.08 -10.43 13.54
C LEU A 25 -3.20 -11.13 14.35
N LEU A 26 -2.93 -11.49 15.60
CA LEU A 26 -3.90 -12.14 16.48
C LEU A 26 -5.18 -11.32 16.72
N PRO A 27 -5.10 -10.03 17.12
CA PRO A 27 -6.32 -9.25 17.33
C PRO A 27 -7.10 -9.06 16.04
N SER A 28 -6.44 -8.82 14.90
CA SER A 28 -7.12 -8.70 13.60
C SER A 28 -7.83 -9.98 13.18
N HIS A 29 -7.23 -11.16 13.40
CA HIS A 29 -7.87 -12.45 13.10
C HIS A 29 -9.12 -12.65 13.96
N SER A 30 -9.01 -12.43 15.28
CA SER A 30 -10.16 -12.53 16.19
C SER A 30 -11.28 -11.52 15.89
N LEU A 31 -10.92 -10.33 15.40
CA LEU A 31 -11.88 -9.30 15.00
C LEU A 31 -12.59 -9.72 13.71
N ALA A 32 -11.87 -10.28 12.74
CA ALA A 32 -12.44 -10.77 11.51
C ALA A 32 -13.45 -11.90 11.76
N GLU A 33 -13.11 -12.90 12.59
CA GLU A 33 -14.05 -13.97 12.96
C GLU A 33 -15.32 -13.43 13.61
N LYS A 34 -15.22 -12.39 14.45
CA LYS A 34 -16.38 -11.73 15.06
C LYS A 34 -17.25 -11.01 14.04
N ILE A 35 -16.65 -10.34 13.05
CA ILE A 35 -17.38 -9.57 12.03
C ILE A 35 -18.09 -10.51 11.05
N PHE A 36 -17.38 -11.52 10.55
CA PHE A 36 -17.91 -12.47 9.58
C PHE A 36 -18.77 -13.56 10.22
N GLN A 37 -18.75 -13.69 11.55
CA GLN A 37 -19.53 -14.67 12.33
C GLN A 37 -19.23 -16.13 11.94
N GLU A 38 -18.04 -16.37 11.42
CA GLU A 38 -17.56 -17.69 11.02
C GLU A 38 -16.13 -17.92 11.50
N LYS A 39 -15.73 -19.19 11.58
CA LYS A 39 -14.36 -19.56 11.91
C LYS A 39 -13.50 -19.42 10.66
N LEU A 40 -12.61 -18.44 10.66
CA LEU A 40 -11.75 -18.15 9.52
C LEU A 40 -10.48 -19.01 9.57
N PRO A 41 -9.94 -19.41 8.40
CA PRO A 41 -8.62 -20.05 8.34
C PRO A 41 -7.54 -19.13 8.94
N SER A 42 -6.43 -19.71 9.35
CA SER A 42 -5.30 -18.93 9.84
C SER A 42 -4.73 -18.06 8.71
N MET A 43 -4.13 -16.92 9.08
CA MET A 43 -3.51 -16.02 8.08
C MET A 43 -2.41 -16.71 7.25
N SER A 44 -1.76 -17.72 7.81
CA SER A 44 -0.77 -18.55 7.09
C SER A 44 -1.43 -19.41 6.00
N GLU A 45 -2.58 -20.01 6.29
CA GLU A 45 -3.36 -20.79 5.32
C GLU A 45 -3.93 -19.88 4.23
N VAL A 46 -4.48 -18.72 4.60
CA VAL A 46 -4.96 -17.72 3.63
C VAL A 46 -3.83 -17.35 2.65
N ASN A 47 -2.63 -17.08 3.16
CA ASN A 47 -1.49 -16.72 2.31
C ASN A 47 -1.08 -17.86 1.36
N GLN A 48 -1.22 -19.13 1.78
CA GLN A 48 -0.92 -20.29 0.93
C GLN A 48 -2.01 -20.57 -0.11
N GLN A 49 -3.26 -20.27 0.20
CA GLN A 49 -4.40 -20.53 -0.69
C GLN A 49 -4.72 -19.36 -1.64
N THR A 50 -4.08 -18.20 -1.44
CA THR A 50 -4.32 -17.01 -2.26
C THR A 50 -3.77 -17.19 -3.66
N SER A 51 -4.67 -17.35 -4.63
CA SER A 51 -4.32 -17.58 -6.04
C SER A 51 -4.01 -16.30 -6.82
N LEU A 52 -4.50 -15.14 -6.36
CA LEU A 52 -4.33 -13.85 -7.03
C LEU A 52 -4.42 -12.71 -6.01
N VAL A 53 -3.52 -11.74 -6.11
CA VAL A 53 -3.54 -10.49 -5.35
C VAL A 53 -3.51 -9.31 -6.33
N LEU A 54 -4.58 -8.53 -6.35
CA LEU A 54 -4.65 -7.27 -7.10
C LEU A 54 -4.36 -6.12 -6.15
N ALA A 55 -3.19 -5.53 -6.29
CA ALA A 55 -2.72 -4.53 -5.35
C ALA A 55 -2.76 -3.14 -5.99
N ASN A 56 -3.45 -2.20 -5.34
CA ASN A 56 -3.50 -0.79 -5.77
C ASN A 56 -2.19 -0.06 -5.46
N LEU A 57 -1.12 -0.47 -6.13
CA LEU A 57 0.19 0.15 -6.07
C LEU A 57 0.78 0.26 -7.47
N HIS A 58 1.85 1.03 -7.56
CA HIS A 58 2.50 1.34 -8.83
C HIS A 58 4.02 1.24 -8.64
N PHE A 59 4.69 0.50 -9.52
CA PHE A 59 6.13 0.20 -9.49
C PHE A 59 7.05 1.41 -9.27
N ILE A 60 6.63 2.62 -9.67
CA ILE A 60 7.43 3.86 -9.46
C ILE A 60 7.45 4.27 -7.99
N PHE A 61 6.35 4.09 -7.26
CA PHE A 61 6.21 4.53 -5.87
C PHE A 61 6.43 3.40 -4.88
N SER A 62 6.38 2.14 -5.33
CA SER A 62 6.63 0.99 -4.48
C SER A 62 8.13 0.75 -4.32
N HIS A 63 8.51 0.12 -3.20
CA HIS A 63 9.88 -0.35 -3.04
C HIS A 63 10.14 -1.46 -4.07
N GLY A 64 11.31 -1.44 -4.70
CA GLY A 64 11.75 -2.48 -5.62
C GLY A 64 11.91 -3.82 -4.89
N ARG A 65 10.85 -4.63 -4.91
CA ARG A 65 10.81 -5.97 -4.29
C ARG A 65 10.30 -6.94 -5.34
N ALA A 66 10.85 -8.15 -5.36
CA ALA A 66 10.32 -9.21 -6.22
C ALA A 66 8.96 -9.67 -5.66
N PHE A 67 7.92 -9.60 -6.50
CA PHE A 67 6.62 -10.15 -6.21
C PHE A 67 6.43 -11.51 -6.91
N PRO A 68 5.66 -12.44 -6.31
CA PRO A 68 5.31 -13.69 -6.97
C PRO A 68 4.39 -13.45 -8.18
N PRO A 69 4.30 -14.39 -9.14
CA PRO A 69 3.53 -14.20 -10.38
C PRO A 69 2.02 -14.02 -10.16
N ASN A 70 1.50 -14.42 -9.00
CA ASN A 70 0.11 -14.20 -8.60
C ASN A 70 -0.17 -12.78 -8.05
N PHE A 71 0.82 -11.89 -8.01
CA PHE A 71 0.68 -10.54 -7.51
C PHE A 71 0.73 -9.54 -8.68
N ILE A 72 -0.40 -8.89 -8.96
CA ILE A 72 -0.54 -7.94 -10.06
C ILE A 72 -0.74 -6.54 -9.47
N GLU A 73 0.13 -5.62 -9.87
CA GLU A 73 0.01 -4.20 -9.55
C GLU A 73 -1.03 -3.55 -10.47
N VAL A 74 -2.10 -2.99 -9.89
CA VAL A 74 -3.17 -2.31 -10.63
C VAL A 74 -3.32 -0.92 -10.03
N GLY A 75 -2.63 0.06 -10.61
CA GLY A 75 -2.72 1.44 -10.16
C GLY A 75 -4.09 2.06 -10.45
N GLY A 76 -4.62 2.83 -9.49
CA GLY A 76 -5.81 3.64 -9.71
C GLY A 76 -7.13 2.88 -9.72
N ILE A 77 -7.22 1.71 -9.05
CA ILE A 77 -8.48 0.93 -8.94
C ILE A 77 -9.67 1.78 -8.46
N HIS A 78 -9.42 2.80 -7.64
CA HIS A 78 -10.43 3.68 -7.07
C HIS A 78 -10.75 4.92 -7.92
N ILE A 79 -10.06 5.13 -9.04
CA ILE A 79 -10.27 6.29 -9.90
C ILE A 79 -11.49 6.01 -10.78
N MET A 80 -12.59 6.70 -10.49
CA MET A 80 -13.78 6.71 -11.35
C MET A 80 -13.48 7.45 -12.66
N ASP A 81 -14.30 7.21 -13.69
CA ASP A 81 -14.14 7.84 -15.00
C ASP A 81 -13.92 9.35 -14.87
N LEU A 82 -12.91 9.85 -15.59
CA LEU A 82 -12.55 11.26 -15.54
C LEU A 82 -13.74 12.10 -15.96
N GLN A 83 -14.32 12.84 -15.02
CA GLN A 83 -15.26 13.89 -15.37
C GLN A 83 -14.50 14.96 -16.15
N PRO A 84 -15.01 15.40 -17.31
CA PRO A 84 -14.37 16.48 -18.05
C PRO A 84 -14.28 17.70 -17.14
N LEU A 85 -13.10 18.31 -17.08
CA LEU A 85 -12.93 19.53 -16.31
C LEU A 85 -14.06 20.52 -16.68
N PRO A 86 -14.73 21.13 -15.69
CA PRO A 86 -15.69 22.17 -16.00
C PRO A 86 -14.96 23.24 -16.81
N LYS A 87 -15.56 23.65 -17.94
CA LYS A 87 -15.05 24.71 -18.81
C LYS A 87 -15.16 26.05 -18.08
N VAL A 88 -14.35 26.27 -17.05
CA VAL A 88 -14.05 27.60 -16.57
C VAL A 88 -13.06 28.20 -17.55
N THR A 89 -13.54 29.15 -18.35
CA THR A 89 -12.70 29.95 -19.22
C THR A 89 -11.62 30.59 -18.35
N PHE A 90 -10.37 30.20 -18.54
CA PHE A 90 -9.20 30.68 -17.78
C PHE A 90 -8.99 32.20 -17.89
N THR A 91 -9.81 32.89 -18.69
CA THR A 91 -9.80 34.33 -18.95
C THR A 91 -10.15 35.22 -17.76
N ARG A 92 -10.52 34.68 -16.58
CA ARG A 92 -10.81 35.51 -15.38
C ARG A 92 -9.78 35.45 -14.26
N ILE A 93 -8.80 34.54 -14.29
CA ILE A 93 -7.80 34.43 -13.21
C ILE A 93 -6.57 35.32 -13.50
N CYS A 94 -6.34 35.71 -14.76
CA CYS A 94 -5.34 36.72 -15.09
C CYS A 94 -5.91 38.14 -14.84
N LYS A 95 -6.02 38.52 -13.56
CA LYS A 95 -5.98 39.94 -13.18
C LYS A 95 -4.55 40.45 -13.46
N PRO A 96 -4.38 41.64 -14.06
CA PRO A 96 -3.13 42.04 -14.73
C PRO A 96 -2.08 42.50 -13.72
N ILE A 97 -1.34 41.56 -13.10
CA ILE A 97 -0.21 41.93 -12.23
C ILE A 97 1.11 41.25 -12.66
N ILE A 98 1.11 40.29 -13.59
CA ILE A 98 2.35 39.56 -13.99
C ILE A 98 2.60 39.58 -15.51
N CYS A 99 2.23 40.65 -16.21
CA CYS A 99 2.66 40.87 -17.61
C CYS A 99 3.86 41.82 -17.77
N TYR A 100 4.56 42.19 -16.68
CA TYR A 100 5.66 43.17 -16.71
C TYR A 100 7.09 42.62 -16.57
N LEU A 101 7.29 41.30 -16.69
CA LEU A 101 8.63 40.72 -16.65
C LEU A 101 8.75 39.70 -17.78
N TYR A 102 8.85 40.18 -19.01
CA TYR A 102 9.61 39.61 -20.14
C TYR A 102 9.27 40.46 -21.38
N GLY A 103 9.96 41.59 -21.49
CA GLY A 103 10.13 42.42 -22.67
C GLY A 103 11.56 42.92 -22.68
#